data_AF-A0A1S1HLQ1-F1
#
_entry.id   AF-A0A1S1HLQ1-F1
#
_cell.length_a   1.000
_cell.length_b   1.000
_cell.length_c   1.000
_cell.angle_alpha   90.00
_cell.angle_beta   90.00
_cell.angle_gamma   90.00
#
_symmetry.space_group_name_H-M   'P 1'
#
loop_
_entity.id
_entity.type
_entity.pdbx_description
1 polymer ?
#
loop_
_entity_poly.entity_id
_entity_poly.type
_entity_poly.pdbx_seq_one_letter_code
_entity_poly.pdbx_strand_id
1 'polypeptide(L)'
;MAGTIPTKNPVPSKDIRDLGFNSEKIDEFVTSLQHSYTDRFGKCHRTVEGMNWVVEQLIEQFKIDVNQAIIAAGYAPVGTFQDGAAVTLLNHVVLWSLPDGDGEYYRWEGSLEKIIPANSTPQTTGGVEKGAWVLVGIKNWESVFDADLNAIARLHNVNVNQVSTLTLTTVDNCSLFFNSASKVCYYALSPITGEITYISSDNDGVVTLTVSGNRVEIYRAGMIAGNVEFRRPQSQSTTHVILRSVNIGGTRVHIEPNGNVEGTTAKLDWMFDPYDKDPNNYRIGSIYSYTGDPNSTGEGAVYVYNAKSVGAAWGNWPSMHFGFQDDSVGGTPMKIMFFDTGASQFYAPMKGMWHHGKKVKAGDYVTASIKIYRAVNTGTTGNITPSHTSGSVSDGSVTWEFIRAPRGQDVKPAVIFGERDDMPMFGLPNHRVQVLKPVAVGKGGFFDFFGRNDELVGRMIPSTGAGGERLLDIVSSDGGSRLRLNSTSKTLQTANLATVFTAKTQNTVTQIDVSATTLVRVGNSTPYIITRFVGGTGGQVFYLESTTAGQTTLKHNSYIRLKAGADVVLSDKHVIAFLIASDGETAMQI
;
A
#
# COMPACT_ATOMS: atom_id res chain seq x y z
N MET A 1 -56.00 49.67 -49.00
CA MET A 1 -55.98 48.38 -48.27
C MET A 1 -54.55 48.18 -47.74
N ALA A 2 -54.31 48.46 -46.47
CA ALA A 2 -53.03 48.11 -45.84
C ALA A 2 -52.99 46.58 -45.68
N GLY A 3 -51.89 45.95 -46.12
CA GLY A 3 -51.75 44.49 -46.08
C GLY A 3 -51.89 43.95 -44.65
N THR A 4 -52.77 42.97 -44.47
CA THR A 4 -53.11 42.32 -43.19
C THR A 4 -52.03 41.37 -42.66
N ILE A 5 -50.88 41.31 -43.32
CA ILE A 5 -49.79 40.40 -42.98
C ILE A 5 -48.80 41.12 -42.04
N PRO A 6 -48.58 40.61 -40.81
CA PRO A 6 -47.60 41.19 -39.87
C PRO A 6 -46.18 41.11 -40.45
N THR A 7 -45.31 42.03 -40.02
CA THR A 7 -43.92 42.08 -40.46
C THR A 7 -43.04 41.09 -39.68
N LYS A 8 -41.81 40.90 -40.15
CA LYS A 8 -40.77 40.16 -39.42
C LYS A 8 -39.89 41.05 -38.53
N ASN A 9 -40.33 42.27 -38.20
CA ASN A 9 -39.56 43.18 -37.36
C ASN A 9 -39.42 42.64 -35.92
N PRO A 10 -38.26 42.79 -35.26
CA PRO A 10 -38.03 42.34 -33.89
C PRO A 10 -39.09 42.81 -32.90
N VAL A 11 -39.26 42.09 -31.79
CA VAL A 11 -40.14 42.50 -30.68
C VAL A 11 -39.32 43.37 -29.71
N PRO A 12 -39.75 44.60 -29.35
CA PRO A 12 -41.00 45.27 -29.75
C PRO A 12 -40.90 45.96 -31.13
N SER A 13 -42.01 45.99 -31.87
CA SER A 13 -42.13 46.69 -33.16
C SER A 13 -43.18 47.79 -33.08
N LYS A 14 -42.88 48.95 -33.69
CA LYS A 14 -43.79 50.10 -33.80
C LYS A 14 -44.52 50.14 -35.15
N ASP A 15 -44.33 49.14 -36.02
CA ASP A 15 -45.06 49.05 -37.29
C ASP A 15 -46.56 48.84 -37.01
N ILE A 16 -47.42 49.61 -37.68
CA ILE A 16 -48.87 49.59 -37.43
C ILE A 16 -49.50 48.22 -37.70
N ARG A 17 -48.94 47.42 -38.63
CA ARG A 17 -49.42 46.07 -38.92
C ARG A 17 -49.11 45.10 -37.78
N ASP A 18 -47.94 45.27 -37.17
CA ASP A 18 -47.50 44.49 -36.02
C ASP A 18 -48.30 44.83 -34.76
N LEU A 19 -48.65 46.11 -34.58
CA LEU A 19 -49.50 46.56 -33.47
C LEU A 19 -50.93 46.01 -33.60
N GLY A 20 -51.50 46.00 -34.82
CA GLY A 20 -52.80 45.41 -35.10
C GLY A 20 -52.84 43.91 -34.79
N PHE A 21 -51.88 43.14 -35.33
CA PHE A 21 -51.76 41.71 -35.05
C PHE A 21 -51.55 41.42 -33.55
N ASN A 22 -50.69 42.19 -32.88
CA ASN A 22 -50.45 42.00 -31.44
C ASN A 22 -51.70 42.29 -30.61
N SER A 23 -52.54 43.24 -31.02
CA SER A 23 -53.80 43.56 -30.32
C SER A 23 -54.82 42.42 -30.45
N GLU A 24 -54.93 41.81 -31.63
CA GLU A 24 -55.74 40.60 -31.85
C GLU A 24 -55.24 39.41 -31.01
N LYS A 25 -53.91 39.24 -30.88
CA LYS A 25 -53.33 38.20 -30.01
C LYS A 25 -53.48 38.47 -28.53
N ILE A 26 -53.58 39.72 -28.10
CA ILE A 26 -53.94 40.05 -26.71
C ILE A 26 -55.40 39.69 -26.44
N ASP A 27 -56.31 39.94 -27.37
CA ASP A 27 -57.71 39.52 -27.25
C ASP A 27 -57.82 37.99 -27.15
N GLU A 28 -57.09 37.25 -27.99
CA GLU A 28 -56.99 35.78 -27.93
C GLU A 28 -56.34 35.30 -26.61
N PHE A 29 -55.30 35.98 -26.12
CA PHE A 29 -54.67 35.65 -24.83
C PHE A 29 -55.65 35.76 -23.65
N VAL A 30 -56.48 36.80 -23.63
CA VAL A 30 -57.38 37.11 -22.51
C VAL A 30 -58.69 36.32 -22.58
N THR A 31 -59.26 36.13 -23.78
CA THR A 31 -60.65 35.63 -23.92
C THR A 31 -60.76 34.20 -24.42
N SER A 32 -59.70 33.64 -25.03
CA SER A 32 -59.75 32.29 -25.58
C SER A 32 -59.79 31.23 -24.49
N LEU A 33 -60.67 30.24 -24.68
CA LEU A 33 -60.74 29.02 -23.85
C LEU A 33 -59.67 27.99 -24.24
N GLN A 34 -58.93 28.21 -25.33
CA GLN A 34 -57.80 27.35 -25.70
C GLN A 34 -56.62 27.63 -24.77
N HIS A 35 -55.81 26.64 -24.42
CA HIS A 35 -54.69 26.82 -23.49
C HIS A 35 -53.49 27.59 -24.07
N SER A 36 -53.46 27.81 -25.38
CA SER A 36 -52.34 28.47 -26.04
C SER A 36 -52.74 29.20 -27.31
N TYR A 37 -51.94 30.19 -27.70
CA TYR A 37 -52.02 30.92 -28.96
C TYR A 37 -50.64 31.06 -29.61
N THR A 38 -50.61 31.31 -30.91
CA THR A 38 -49.35 31.43 -31.69
C THR A 38 -49.09 32.87 -32.10
N ASP A 39 -47.87 33.36 -31.89
CA ASP A 39 -47.45 34.70 -32.28
C ASP A 39 -47.07 34.82 -33.78
N ARG A 40 -46.72 36.02 -34.23
CA ARG A 40 -46.37 36.31 -35.63
C ARG A 40 -45.08 35.62 -36.11
N PHE A 41 -44.27 35.10 -35.20
CA PHE A 41 -43.06 34.33 -35.51
C PHE A 41 -43.29 32.82 -35.44
N GLY A 42 -44.53 32.38 -35.19
CA GLY A 42 -44.87 30.97 -35.02
C GLY A 42 -44.55 30.40 -33.64
N LYS A 43 -44.24 31.24 -32.63
CA LYS A 43 -44.00 30.75 -31.27
C LYS A 43 -45.31 30.61 -30.52
N CYS A 44 -45.45 29.48 -29.83
CA CYS A 44 -46.60 29.15 -28.98
C CYS A 44 -46.45 29.81 -27.60
N HIS A 45 -47.50 30.47 -27.15
CA HIS A 45 -47.63 31.14 -25.86
C HIS A 45 -48.91 30.66 -25.16
N ARG A 46 -48.96 30.76 -23.84
CA ARG A 46 -50.11 30.31 -23.05
C ARG A 46 -51.14 31.44 -22.93
N THR A 47 -52.43 31.11 -23.03
CA THR A 47 -53.54 32.03 -22.73
C THR A 47 -53.74 32.16 -21.21
N VAL A 48 -54.62 33.07 -20.77
CA VAL A 48 -55.07 33.13 -19.37
C VAL A 48 -55.67 31.80 -18.93
N GLU A 49 -56.50 31.19 -19.77
CA GLU A 49 -57.14 29.90 -19.45
C GLU A 49 -56.10 28.77 -19.32
N GLY A 50 -55.11 28.73 -20.22
CA GLY A 50 -54.02 27.77 -20.09
C GLY A 50 -53.19 27.97 -18.83
N MET A 51 -53.06 29.20 -18.31
CA MET A 51 -52.37 29.48 -17.05
C MET A 51 -53.19 28.99 -15.86
N ASN A 52 -54.50 29.28 -15.83
CA ASN A 52 -55.39 28.78 -14.79
C ASN A 52 -55.39 27.26 -14.73
N TRP A 53 -55.50 26.59 -15.88
CA TRP A 53 -55.44 25.13 -15.96
C TRP A 53 -54.16 24.56 -15.35
N VAL A 54 -52.99 25.14 -15.64
CA VAL A 54 -51.73 24.68 -15.02
C VAL A 54 -51.69 24.96 -13.52
N VAL A 55 -52.22 26.10 -13.06
CA VAL A 55 -52.28 26.40 -11.62
C VAL A 55 -53.19 25.40 -10.90
N GLU A 56 -54.34 25.05 -11.47
CA GLU A 56 -55.25 24.04 -10.91
C GLU A 56 -54.59 22.67 -10.84
N GLN A 57 -53.93 22.23 -11.92
CA GLN A 57 -53.18 20.97 -11.94
C GLN A 57 -52.05 20.95 -10.90
N LEU A 58 -51.33 22.06 -10.72
CA LEU A 58 -50.28 22.17 -9.69
C LEU A 58 -50.87 22.11 -8.28
N ILE A 59 -52.03 22.72 -8.04
CA ILE A 59 -52.72 22.66 -6.75
C ILE A 59 -53.18 21.22 -6.45
N GLU A 60 -53.76 20.53 -7.43
CA GLU A 60 -54.16 19.13 -7.29
C GLU A 60 -52.97 18.21 -7.00
N GLN A 61 -51.88 18.38 -7.76
CA GLN A 61 -50.66 17.60 -7.55
C GLN A 61 -50.07 17.87 -6.16
N PHE A 62 -50.03 19.13 -5.73
CA PHE A 62 -49.53 19.48 -4.40
C PHE A 62 -50.36 18.84 -3.28
N LYS A 63 -51.69 18.77 -3.43
CA LYS A 63 -52.57 18.06 -2.47
C LYS A 63 -52.24 16.56 -2.41
N ILE A 64 -52.01 15.92 -3.55
CA ILE A 64 -51.64 14.50 -3.62
C ILE A 64 -50.30 14.27 -2.92
N ASP A 65 -49.29 15.08 -3.23
CA ASP A 65 -47.93 14.95 -2.70
C ASP A 65 -47.89 15.13 -1.18
N VAL A 66 -48.65 16.09 -0.65
CA VAL A 66 -48.78 16.31 0.81
C VAL A 66 -49.43 15.10 1.48
N ASN A 67 -50.50 14.54 0.92
CA ASN A 67 -51.15 13.36 1.49
C ASN A 67 -50.24 12.13 1.46
N GLN A 68 -49.46 11.94 0.39
CA GLN A 68 -48.47 10.86 0.31
C GLN A 68 -47.34 11.06 1.34
N ALA A 69 -46.88 12.29 1.57
CA ALA A 69 -45.87 12.57 2.57
C ALA A 69 -46.34 12.24 4.01
N ILE A 70 -47.61 12.48 4.32
CA ILE A 70 -48.21 12.14 5.63
C ILE A 70 -48.28 10.62 5.83
N ILE A 71 -48.69 9.90 4.78
CA ILE A 71 -48.72 8.42 4.79
C ILE A 71 -47.30 7.85 4.92
N ALA A 72 -46.34 8.39 4.17
CA ALA A 72 -44.93 7.99 4.25
C ALA A 72 -44.32 8.28 5.64
N ALA A 73 -44.80 9.31 6.34
CA ALA A 73 -44.43 9.62 7.72
C ALA A 73 -45.09 8.69 8.76
N GLY A 74 -45.91 7.72 8.33
CA GLY A 74 -46.52 6.70 9.18
C GLY A 74 -47.89 7.07 9.74
N TYR A 75 -48.46 8.21 9.34
CA TYR A 75 -49.77 8.68 9.79
C TYR A 75 -50.86 8.36 8.76
N ALA A 76 -52.06 8.03 9.23
CA ALA A 76 -53.22 7.71 8.40
C ALA A 76 -54.33 8.77 8.56
N PRO A 77 -54.54 9.66 7.59
CA PRO A 77 -55.66 10.59 7.60
C PRO A 77 -57.01 9.86 7.61
N VAL A 78 -57.89 10.19 8.55
CA VAL A 78 -59.20 9.52 8.69
C VAL A 78 -60.42 10.44 8.57
N GLY A 79 -60.19 11.73 8.37
CA GLY A 79 -61.26 12.71 8.14
C GLY A 79 -60.86 14.12 8.56
N THR A 80 -61.86 14.99 8.67
CA THR A 80 -61.71 16.37 9.12
C THR A 80 -62.51 16.62 10.40
N PHE A 81 -62.17 17.67 11.16
CA PHE A 81 -62.99 18.07 12.30
C PHE A 81 -64.39 18.59 11.87
N GLN A 82 -64.48 19.13 10.66
CA GLN A 82 -65.70 19.68 10.07
C GLN A 82 -66.67 18.58 9.63
N ASP A 83 -66.17 17.53 8.99
CA ASP A 83 -67.01 16.41 8.51
C ASP A 83 -67.21 15.33 9.59
N GLY A 84 -66.39 15.36 10.64
CA GLY A 84 -66.31 14.33 11.66
C GLY A 84 -65.38 13.19 11.27
N ALA A 85 -64.93 12.44 12.28
CA ALA A 85 -64.00 11.32 12.08
C ALA A 85 -64.05 10.33 13.26
N ALA A 86 -63.50 9.13 13.04
CA ALA A 86 -63.30 8.12 14.08
C ALA A 86 -61.80 7.78 14.18
N VAL A 87 -61.20 8.11 15.31
CA VAL A 87 -59.80 7.80 15.62
C VAL A 87 -59.78 6.51 16.44
N THR A 88 -59.48 5.40 15.77
CA THR A 88 -59.47 4.05 16.34
C THR A 88 -58.06 3.49 16.54
N LEU A 89 -57.07 4.06 15.84
CA LEU A 89 -55.65 3.73 15.97
C LEU A 89 -54.83 4.97 16.33
N LEU A 90 -53.69 4.76 17.00
CA LEU A 90 -52.81 5.84 17.47
C LEU A 90 -52.17 6.65 16.32
N ASN A 91 -52.04 6.05 15.13
CA ASN A 91 -51.49 6.73 13.97
C ASN A 91 -52.56 7.40 13.10
N HIS A 92 -53.84 7.35 13.50
CA HIS A 92 -54.89 8.10 12.81
C HIS A 92 -54.75 9.60 13.09
N VAL A 93 -54.91 10.40 12.03
CA VAL A 93 -54.84 11.87 12.11
C VAL A 93 -56.06 12.50 11.49
N VAL A 94 -56.45 13.65 12.02
CA VAL A 94 -57.66 14.39 11.64
C VAL A 94 -57.26 15.79 11.23
N LEU A 95 -57.69 16.23 10.05
CA LEU A 95 -57.39 17.54 9.51
C LEU A 95 -58.34 18.59 10.07
N TRP A 96 -57.83 19.73 10.52
CA TRP A 96 -58.67 20.91 10.75
C TRP A 96 -58.64 21.79 9.50
N SER A 97 -59.58 21.57 8.59
CA SER A 97 -59.50 22.13 7.23
C SER A 97 -59.76 23.65 7.18
N LEU A 98 -59.05 24.36 6.29
CA LEU A 98 -59.37 25.75 5.94
C LEU A 98 -60.71 25.82 5.18
N PRO A 99 -61.47 26.93 5.28
CA PRO A 99 -61.11 28.19 5.93
C PRO A 99 -61.40 28.26 7.43
N ASP A 100 -62.15 27.31 7.99
CA ASP A 100 -62.64 27.37 9.38
C ASP A 100 -61.63 26.86 10.41
N GLY A 101 -60.56 26.19 9.95
CA GLY A 101 -59.44 25.71 10.75
C GLY A 101 -58.11 26.32 10.36
N ASP A 102 -57.02 25.64 10.72
CA ASP A 102 -55.65 26.10 10.45
C ASP A 102 -54.96 25.36 9.29
N GLY A 103 -55.62 24.36 8.71
CA GLY A 103 -55.08 23.53 7.62
C GLY A 103 -54.15 22.42 8.11
N GLU A 104 -54.08 22.16 9.41
CA GLU A 104 -53.11 21.24 10.01
C GLU A 104 -53.75 19.91 10.45
N TYR A 105 -52.95 18.85 10.48
CA TYR A 105 -53.34 17.54 10.98
C TYR A 105 -53.10 17.42 12.48
N TYR A 106 -53.98 16.70 13.19
CA TYR A 106 -53.91 16.45 14.63
C TYR A 106 -54.01 14.96 14.92
N ARG A 107 -53.21 14.45 15.87
CA ARG A 107 -53.29 13.09 16.41
C ARG A 107 -53.85 13.10 17.83
N TRP A 108 -54.58 12.06 18.19
CA TRP A 108 -55.14 11.90 19.54
C TRP A 108 -54.19 11.08 20.42
N GLU A 109 -53.79 11.61 21.56
CA GLU A 109 -52.97 10.92 22.57
C GLU A 109 -53.77 10.39 23.77
N GLY A 110 -55.08 10.68 23.83
CA GLY A 110 -55.95 10.19 24.88
C GLY A 110 -56.39 8.73 24.66
N SER A 111 -57.35 8.28 25.45
CA SER A 111 -57.95 6.94 25.31
C SER A 111 -58.67 6.77 23.98
N LEU A 112 -58.42 5.64 23.31
CA LEU A 112 -59.10 5.20 22.09
C LEU A 112 -60.27 4.27 22.43
N GLU A 113 -61.35 4.19 21.62
CA GLU A 113 -61.61 4.97 20.40
C GLU A 113 -62.09 6.39 20.68
N LYS A 114 -61.77 7.32 19.78
CA LYS A 114 -62.19 8.73 19.85
C LYS A 114 -63.06 9.10 18.66
N ILE A 115 -64.33 9.38 18.93
CA ILE A 115 -65.30 9.88 17.94
C ILE A 115 -65.31 11.40 17.94
N ILE A 116 -65.21 12.00 16.75
CA ILE A 116 -65.27 13.44 16.52
C ILE A 116 -66.57 13.73 15.75
N PRO A 117 -67.55 14.40 16.38
CA PRO A 117 -68.76 14.84 15.69
C PRO A 117 -68.43 15.82 14.56
N ALA A 118 -69.27 15.89 13.52
CA ALA A 118 -69.19 16.94 12.52
C ALA A 118 -69.34 18.35 13.15
N ASN A 119 -68.78 19.36 12.50
CA ASN A 119 -68.68 20.75 12.97
C ASN A 119 -67.92 20.92 14.29
N SER A 120 -66.91 20.08 14.53
CA SER A 120 -66.05 20.15 15.70
C SER A 120 -64.78 20.96 15.44
N THR A 121 -64.01 21.17 16.50
CA THR A 121 -62.63 21.66 16.48
C THR A 121 -61.79 20.80 17.45
N PRO A 122 -60.45 20.84 17.37
CA PRO A 122 -59.60 20.19 18.37
C PRO A 122 -59.96 20.65 19.80
N GLN A 123 -60.20 21.95 19.97
CA GLN A 123 -60.52 22.53 21.27
C GLN A 123 -61.86 22.02 21.83
N THR A 124 -62.90 21.93 21.00
CA THR A 124 -64.24 21.49 21.43
C THR A 124 -64.35 19.99 21.65
N THR A 125 -63.36 19.21 21.19
CA THR A 125 -63.37 17.73 21.28
C THR A 125 -62.25 17.15 22.13
N GLY A 126 -61.55 17.95 22.92
CA GLY A 126 -60.57 17.43 23.88
C GLY A 126 -59.46 18.38 24.29
N GLY A 127 -59.30 19.53 23.61
CA GLY A 127 -58.21 20.45 23.88
C GLY A 127 -56.91 20.05 23.18
N VAL A 128 -56.02 21.02 22.98
CA VAL A 128 -54.69 20.81 22.36
C VAL A 128 -53.62 20.85 23.45
N GLU A 129 -53.30 19.68 24.00
CA GLU A 129 -52.31 19.51 25.07
C GLU A 129 -51.80 18.05 25.14
N LYS A 130 -50.76 17.80 25.95
CA LYS A 130 -50.19 16.45 26.14
C LYS A 130 -51.26 15.50 26.70
N GLY A 131 -51.47 14.36 26.03
CA GLY A 131 -52.52 13.41 26.40
C GLY A 131 -53.91 13.72 25.79
N ALA A 132 -54.03 14.75 24.95
CA ALA A 132 -55.23 15.11 24.19
C ALA A 132 -54.91 15.25 22.69
N TRP A 133 -55.39 16.30 22.00
CA TRP A 133 -55.01 16.55 20.61
C TRP A 133 -53.60 17.13 20.52
N VAL A 134 -52.80 16.59 19.61
CA VAL A 134 -51.43 17.04 19.35
C VAL A 134 -51.26 17.28 17.84
N LEU A 135 -50.77 18.47 17.46
CA LEU A 135 -50.49 18.79 16.06
C LEU A 135 -49.46 17.83 15.44
N VAL A 136 -49.67 17.47 14.17
CA VAL A 136 -48.82 16.59 13.35
C VAL A 136 -47.92 17.41 12.41
N GLY A 137 -48.04 18.74 12.43
CA GLY A 137 -47.23 19.70 11.68
C GLY A 137 -46.09 20.35 12.48
N ILE A 138 -45.26 21.12 11.77
CA ILE A 138 -44.03 21.81 12.26
C ILE A 138 -44.33 22.87 13.34
N LYS A 139 -45.59 23.25 13.55
CA LYS A 139 -46.02 24.28 14.51
C LYS A 139 -46.01 23.84 15.99
N ASN A 140 -45.78 22.55 16.29
CA ASN A 140 -45.58 22.08 17.67
C ASN A 140 -44.18 22.39 18.25
N TRP A 141 -43.35 23.12 17.52
CA TRP A 141 -42.05 23.56 18.01
C TRP A 141 -42.17 24.97 18.61
N GLU A 142 -42.74 25.05 19.81
CA GLU A 142 -42.72 26.30 20.61
C GLU A 142 -41.29 26.71 21.03
N SER A 143 -40.28 25.92 20.68
CA SER A 143 -38.98 26.50 20.39
C SER A 143 -38.37 25.81 19.17
N VAL A 144 -37.66 26.59 18.36
CA VAL A 144 -36.81 26.14 17.25
C VAL A 144 -35.78 25.07 17.68
N PHE A 145 -35.69 24.71 18.96
CA PHE A 145 -34.76 23.73 19.52
C PHE A 145 -35.28 22.28 19.48
N ASP A 146 -36.56 22.00 19.72
CA ASP A 146 -37.08 20.61 19.65
C ASP A 146 -37.14 20.07 18.22
N ALA A 147 -37.17 20.99 17.27
CA ALA A 147 -36.96 20.78 15.85
C ALA A 147 -35.64 20.10 15.53
N ASP A 148 -34.58 20.77 15.98
CA ASP A 148 -33.21 20.41 15.75
C ASP A 148 -32.96 19.06 16.46
N LEU A 149 -33.45 18.87 17.69
CA LEU A 149 -33.28 17.60 18.42
C LEU A 149 -34.00 16.42 17.76
N ASN A 150 -35.24 16.58 17.28
CA ASN A 150 -35.96 15.53 16.57
C ASN A 150 -35.32 15.21 15.21
N ALA A 151 -34.86 16.22 14.48
CA ALA A 151 -34.15 16.04 13.21
C ALA A 151 -32.83 15.28 13.42
N ILE A 152 -32.08 15.62 14.48
CA ILE A 152 -30.86 14.94 14.89
C ILE A 152 -31.16 13.49 15.31
N ALA A 153 -32.19 13.25 16.12
CA ALA A 153 -32.60 11.91 16.52
C ALA A 153 -32.90 11.00 15.31
N ARG A 154 -33.64 11.52 14.32
CA ARG A 154 -33.93 10.81 13.06
C ARG A 154 -32.68 10.57 12.21
N LEU A 155 -31.84 11.60 12.04
CA LEU A 155 -30.60 11.51 11.27
C LEU A 155 -29.66 10.43 11.84
N HIS A 156 -29.61 10.32 13.16
CA HIS A 156 -28.74 9.39 13.87
C HIS A 156 -29.43 8.07 14.27
N ASN A 157 -30.69 7.87 13.89
CA ASN A 157 -31.49 6.68 14.19
C ASN A 157 -31.51 6.31 15.69
N VAL A 158 -31.69 7.30 16.57
CA VAL A 158 -31.82 7.13 18.01
C VAL A 158 -33.16 7.65 18.51
N ASN A 159 -33.57 7.24 19.71
CA ASN A 159 -34.76 7.81 20.33
C ASN A 159 -34.52 9.29 20.68
N VAL A 160 -35.51 10.16 20.50
CA VAL A 160 -35.40 11.59 20.83
C VAL A 160 -35.00 11.82 22.29
N ASN A 161 -35.39 10.92 23.20
CA ASN A 161 -35.02 10.97 24.62
C ASN A 161 -33.51 10.77 24.87
N GLN A 162 -32.75 10.33 23.85
CA GLN A 162 -31.29 10.18 23.92
C GLN A 162 -30.55 11.40 23.35
N VAL A 163 -31.28 12.46 22.98
CA VAL A 163 -30.75 13.69 22.41
C VAL A 163 -31.10 14.86 23.33
N SER A 164 -30.11 15.65 23.71
CA SER A 164 -30.30 16.85 24.54
C SER A 164 -29.67 18.07 23.88
N THR A 165 -30.15 19.27 24.23
CA THR A 165 -29.38 20.48 23.98
C THR A 165 -28.14 20.49 24.90
N LEU A 166 -27.02 21.00 24.41
CA LEU A 166 -25.77 21.14 25.15
C LEU A 166 -25.86 22.36 26.07
N THR A 167 -26.47 22.19 27.23
CA THR A 167 -26.63 23.20 28.28
C THR A 167 -26.39 22.59 29.66
N LEU A 168 -26.23 23.44 30.67
CA LEU A 168 -26.13 23.00 32.08
C LEU A 168 -27.51 22.51 32.52
N THR A 169 -27.71 21.20 32.50
CA THR A 169 -28.97 20.54 32.83
C THR A 169 -28.70 19.13 33.35
N THR A 170 -29.72 18.52 33.95
CA THR A 170 -29.70 17.07 34.22
C THR A 170 -30.13 16.33 32.96
N VAL A 171 -29.32 15.34 32.56
CA VAL A 171 -29.61 14.47 31.43
C VAL A 171 -29.75 13.02 31.89
N ASP A 172 -30.59 12.25 31.20
CA ASP A 172 -30.79 10.83 31.46
C ASP A 172 -30.57 10.05 30.16
N ASN A 173 -29.64 9.10 30.19
CA ASN A 173 -29.31 8.22 29.08
C ASN A 173 -29.12 8.93 27.71
N CYS A 174 -28.50 10.11 27.72
CA CYS A 174 -28.31 10.94 26.52
C CYS A 174 -26.98 10.63 25.82
N SER A 175 -27.05 10.32 24.52
CA SER A 175 -25.88 10.01 23.68
C SER A 175 -25.54 11.11 22.69
N LEU A 176 -26.46 12.04 22.42
CA LEU A 176 -26.30 13.14 21.48
C LEU A 176 -26.58 14.48 22.16
N PHE A 177 -25.78 15.48 21.81
CA PHE A 177 -25.82 16.81 22.41
C PHE A 177 -25.75 17.87 21.32
N PHE A 178 -26.78 18.70 21.19
CA PHE A 178 -26.80 19.77 20.19
C PHE A 178 -26.45 21.12 20.80
N ASN A 179 -25.41 21.77 20.28
CA ASN A 179 -25.09 23.14 20.62
C ASN A 179 -25.86 24.10 19.72
N SER A 180 -26.91 24.70 20.26
CA SER A 180 -27.78 25.65 19.57
C SER A 180 -27.08 26.90 19.05
N ALA A 181 -25.99 27.35 19.70
CA ALA A 181 -25.29 28.56 19.31
C ALA A 181 -24.36 28.34 18.11
N SER A 182 -23.61 27.23 18.12
CA SER A 182 -22.70 26.88 17.03
C SER A 182 -23.36 26.05 15.92
N LYS A 183 -24.58 25.57 16.15
CA LYS A 183 -25.30 24.65 15.25
C LYS A 183 -24.52 23.36 14.99
N VAL A 184 -23.84 22.87 16.02
CA VAL A 184 -23.01 21.67 15.98
C VAL A 184 -23.61 20.60 16.90
N CYS A 185 -23.75 19.38 16.38
CA CYS A 185 -24.10 18.21 17.18
C CYS A 185 -22.83 17.53 17.70
N TYR A 186 -22.88 16.95 18.89
CA TYR A 186 -21.84 16.15 19.52
C TYR A 186 -22.42 14.81 19.96
N TYR A 187 -21.61 13.76 20.05
CA TYR A 187 -22.01 12.47 20.61
C TYR A 187 -21.07 12.06 21.75
N ALA A 188 -21.65 11.36 22.72
CA ALA A 188 -20.91 10.71 23.79
C ALA A 188 -20.60 9.26 23.39
N LEU A 189 -19.40 8.76 23.74
CA LEU A 189 -19.03 7.36 23.51
C LEU A 189 -19.83 6.38 24.37
N SER A 190 -20.41 6.87 25.47
CA SER A 190 -21.33 6.14 26.32
C SER A 190 -22.45 7.08 26.75
N PRO A 191 -23.72 6.61 26.81
CA PRO A 191 -24.83 7.47 27.22
C PRO A 191 -24.57 8.11 28.58
N ILE A 192 -24.84 9.41 28.69
CA ILE A 192 -24.57 10.21 29.87
C ILE A 192 -25.85 10.32 30.69
N THR A 193 -25.73 10.04 31.99
CA THR A 193 -26.79 10.23 33.00
C THR A 193 -26.21 11.01 34.17
N GLY A 194 -26.84 12.14 34.53
CA GLY A 194 -26.40 12.99 35.64
C GLY A 194 -26.51 14.48 35.36
N GLU A 195 -26.15 15.29 36.36
CA GLU A 195 -26.17 16.75 36.27
C GLU A 195 -24.91 17.28 35.59
N ILE A 196 -25.07 17.99 34.47
CA ILE A 196 -23.98 18.68 33.78
C ILE A 196 -23.74 20.02 34.47
N THR A 197 -22.62 20.15 35.17
CA THR A 197 -22.26 21.35 35.96
C THR A 197 -21.21 22.23 35.29
N TYR A 198 -20.55 21.72 34.23
CA TYR A 198 -19.58 22.47 33.44
C TYR A 198 -19.54 21.97 32.00
N ILE A 199 -19.36 22.90 31.06
CA ILE A 199 -19.17 22.64 29.62
C ILE A 199 -17.98 23.50 29.16
N SER A 200 -16.93 22.88 28.61
CA SER A 200 -15.80 23.61 28.04
C SER A 200 -16.13 24.21 26.68
N SER A 201 -15.25 25.09 26.17
CA SER A 201 -15.24 25.40 24.74
C SER A 201 -14.92 24.15 23.91
N ASP A 202 -15.36 24.15 22.65
CA ASP A 202 -14.95 23.15 21.66
C ASP A 202 -13.47 23.38 21.29
N ASN A 203 -12.64 22.37 21.52
CA ASN A 203 -11.24 22.35 21.15
C ASN A 203 -10.98 21.21 20.17
N ASP A 204 -10.80 21.53 18.89
CA ASP A 204 -10.59 20.58 17.80
C ASP A 204 -11.63 19.44 17.73
N GLY A 205 -12.91 19.77 17.95
CA GLY A 205 -14.02 18.82 17.83
C GLY A 205 -14.31 18.04 19.11
N VAL A 206 -13.70 18.40 20.23
CA VAL A 206 -13.93 17.79 21.56
C VAL A 206 -14.44 18.84 22.53
N VAL A 207 -15.49 18.49 23.29
CA VAL A 207 -16.00 19.27 24.41
C VAL A 207 -15.92 18.43 25.67
N THR A 208 -15.39 19.01 26.75
CA THR A 208 -15.33 18.38 28.07
C THR A 208 -16.51 18.84 28.92
N LEU A 209 -17.23 17.89 29.49
CA LEU A 209 -18.30 18.06 30.46
C LEU A 209 -17.82 17.69 31.87
N THR A 210 -18.38 18.32 32.89
CA THR A 210 -18.41 17.74 34.25
C THR A 210 -19.82 17.26 34.53
N VAL A 211 -19.98 15.95 34.73
CA VAL A 211 -21.26 15.28 34.98
C VAL A 211 -21.21 14.62 36.35
N SER A 212 -22.05 15.07 37.28
CA SER A 212 -22.08 14.55 38.66
C SER A 212 -20.68 14.50 39.31
N GLY A 213 -19.83 15.49 39.04
CA GLY A 213 -18.45 15.59 39.54
C GLY A 213 -17.39 14.83 38.74
N ASN A 214 -17.77 14.05 37.72
CA ASN A 214 -16.84 13.31 36.86
C ASN A 214 -16.63 14.03 35.53
N ARG A 215 -15.40 13.98 35.02
CA ARG A 215 -15.06 14.53 33.70
C ARG A 215 -15.48 13.55 32.59
N VAL A 216 -16.24 14.02 31.61
CA VAL A 216 -16.70 13.25 30.44
C VAL A 216 -16.40 14.03 29.16
N GLU A 217 -15.98 13.37 28.09
CA GLU A 217 -15.71 14.00 26.79
C GLU A 217 -16.77 13.60 25.76
N ILE A 218 -17.22 14.59 24.98
CA ILE A 218 -18.15 14.42 23.86
C ILE A 218 -17.49 14.97 22.59
N TYR A 219 -17.85 14.39 21.44
CA TYR A 219 -17.14 14.58 20.17
C TYR A 219 -18.09 15.07 19.08
N ARG A 220 -17.65 16.01 18.24
CA ARG A 220 -18.47 16.60 17.17
C ARG A 220 -19.02 15.53 16.21
N ALA A 221 -20.33 15.49 15.99
CA ALA A 221 -21.00 14.61 15.03
C ALA A 221 -20.49 14.87 13.60
N GLY A 222 -20.09 13.80 12.90
CA GLY A 222 -19.37 13.87 11.62
C GLY A 222 -17.84 13.79 11.76
N MET A 223 -17.30 13.98 12.97
CA MET A 223 -16.00 13.43 13.37
C MET A 223 -16.27 12.13 14.13
N ILE A 224 -16.00 10.97 13.54
CA ILE A 224 -16.13 9.70 14.27
C ILE A 224 -14.92 9.54 15.19
N ALA A 225 -15.19 9.24 16.45
CA ALA A 225 -14.23 8.80 17.45
C ALA A 225 -13.86 7.37 17.11
N GLY A 226 -12.61 7.20 16.73
CA GLY A 226 -12.08 5.93 16.27
C GLY A 226 -11.28 6.10 14.97
N ASN A 227 -10.07 6.62 15.13
CA ASN A 227 -8.85 6.42 14.34
C ASN A 227 -8.86 6.47 12.78
N VAL A 228 -9.94 6.83 12.08
CA VAL A 228 -9.92 7.00 10.61
C VAL A 228 -10.74 8.21 10.17
N GLU A 229 -10.10 9.14 9.44
CA GLU A 229 -10.77 10.26 8.78
C GLU A 229 -10.54 10.20 7.26
N PHE A 230 -11.64 10.31 6.49
CA PHE A 230 -11.61 10.48 5.04
C PHE A 230 -11.88 11.95 4.70
N ARG A 231 -10.91 12.65 4.13
CA ARG A 231 -11.09 14.03 3.65
C ARG A 231 -10.78 14.16 2.15
N ARG A 232 -11.52 15.03 1.48
CA ARG A 232 -11.10 15.63 0.20
C ARG A 232 -10.28 16.89 0.49
N PRO A 233 -9.02 17.01 0.02
CA PRO A 233 -8.27 18.25 0.15
C PRO A 233 -8.83 19.30 -0.80
N GLN A 234 -8.79 20.57 -0.39
CA GLN A 234 -9.29 21.70 -1.16
C GLN A 234 -8.47 22.00 -2.45
N SER A 235 -7.35 21.29 -2.66
CA SER A 235 -6.39 21.56 -3.73
C SER A 235 -6.39 20.57 -4.90
N GLN A 236 -6.94 19.34 -4.80
CA GLN A 236 -7.03 18.37 -5.91
C GLN A 236 -8.16 17.34 -5.72
N SER A 237 -8.58 16.67 -6.81
CA SER A 237 -9.80 15.85 -6.93
C SER A 237 -9.75 14.44 -6.33
N THR A 238 -8.62 13.98 -5.77
CA THR A 238 -8.49 12.62 -5.22
C THR A 238 -8.62 12.59 -3.69
N THR A 239 -9.34 11.58 -3.18
CA THR A 239 -9.62 11.39 -1.74
C THR A 239 -8.47 10.66 -1.07
N HIS A 240 -7.99 11.13 0.09
CA HIS A 240 -6.92 10.48 0.86
C HIS A 240 -7.44 10.01 2.24
N VAL A 241 -6.78 9.00 2.81
CA VAL A 241 -7.06 8.45 4.15
C VAL A 241 -5.94 8.86 5.10
N ILE A 242 -6.27 9.46 6.23
CA ILE A 242 -5.30 9.86 7.27
C ILE A 242 -5.61 9.09 8.56
N LEU A 243 -4.61 8.37 9.09
CA LEU A 243 -4.71 7.52 10.28
C LEU A 243 -3.79 8.10 11.38
N ARG A 244 -4.35 8.58 12.49
CA ARG A 244 -3.61 9.17 13.62
C ARG A 244 -4.00 8.47 14.92
N SER A 245 -3.03 8.05 15.73
CA SER A 245 -3.29 7.56 17.10
C SER A 245 -3.21 8.70 18.11
N VAL A 246 -4.11 8.68 19.10
CA VAL A 246 -4.11 9.55 20.28
C VAL A 246 -3.66 8.83 21.56
N ASN A 247 -3.36 7.53 21.48
CA ASN A 247 -2.89 6.73 22.62
C ASN A 247 -1.40 6.36 22.51
N ILE A 248 -0.74 6.32 23.67
CA ILE A 248 0.71 6.13 23.87
C ILE A 248 1.20 4.68 23.63
N GLY A 249 0.43 3.88 22.89
CA GLY A 249 0.65 2.42 22.72
C GLY A 249 1.11 1.95 21.33
N GLY A 250 1.45 2.88 20.42
CA GLY A 250 1.75 2.58 19.02
C GLY A 250 0.50 2.49 18.13
N THR A 251 0.63 2.95 16.88
CA THR A 251 -0.45 2.84 15.88
C THR A 251 -0.15 1.65 14.97
N ARG A 252 -1.14 0.82 14.68
CA ARG A 252 -1.06 -0.18 13.62
C ARG A 252 -2.13 0.11 12.59
N VAL A 253 -1.76 0.03 11.33
CA VAL A 253 -2.72 0.01 10.22
C VAL A 253 -2.87 -1.45 9.82
N HIS A 254 -4.02 -2.04 10.16
CA HIS A 254 -4.33 -3.44 9.94
C HIS A 254 -5.32 -3.56 8.78
N ILE A 255 -4.92 -4.22 7.70
CA ILE A 255 -5.77 -4.51 6.55
C ILE A 255 -5.81 -6.03 6.41
N GLU A 256 -6.94 -6.63 6.78
CA GLU A 256 -7.22 -8.04 6.61
C GLU A 256 -8.44 -8.25 5.71
N PRO A 257 -8.45 -9.26 4.83
CA PRO A 257 -9.69 -9.67 4.17
C PRO A 257 -10.67 -10.19 5.22
N ASN A 258 -11.94 -9.82 5.11
CA ASN A 258 -12.99 -10.32 5.99
C ASN A 258 -13.24 -11.81 5.69
N GLY A 259 -12.88 -12.67 6.64
CA GLY A 259 -13.15 -14.10 6.58
C GLY A 259 -11.91 -14.95 6.33
N ASN A 260 -11.81 -16.03 7.10
CA ASN A 260 -10.75 -17.02 7.05
C ASN A 260 -10.71 -17.69 5.66
N VAL A 261 -9.70 -17.38 4.83
CA VAL A 261 -9.41 -18.14 3.61
C VAL A 261 -8.34 -19.15 3.97
N GLU A 262 -8.74 -20.42 4.07
CA GLU A 262 -7.84 -21.52 4.40
C GLU A 262 -6.68 -21.58 3.39
N GLY A 263 -5.45 -21.31 3.85
CA GLY A 263 -4.24 -21.52 3.06
C GLY A 263 -3.57 -20.31 2.42
N THR A 264 -4.03 -19.06 2.60
CA THR A 264 -3.18 -17.88 2.27
C THR A 264 -3.62 -16.61 3.01
N THR A 265 -2.80 -16.13 3.94
CA THR A 265 -2.95 -14.79 4.53
C THR A 265 -1.85 -13.91 3.95
N ALA A 266 -2.15 -13.18 2.87
CA ALA A 266 -1.27 -12.10 2.43
C ALA A 266 -1.43 -10.94 3.41
N LYS A 267 -0.50 -10.82 4.34
CA LYS A 267 -0.45 -9.78 5.37
C LYS A 267 0.44 -8.64 4.90
N LEU A 268 -0.03 -7.40 4.99
CA LEU A 268 0.78 -6.20 4.77
C LEU A 268 0.75 -5.33 6.03
N ASP A 269 1.80 -5.43 6.83
CA ASP A 269 1.92 -4.67 8.08
C ASP A 269 2.73 -3.39 7.86
N TRP A 270 2.16 -2.24 8.23
CA TRP A 270 2.91 -1.00 8.42
C TRP A 270 3.10 -0.77 9.92
N MET A 271 4.29 -1.12 10.40
CA MET A 271 4.66 -0.98 11.82
C MET A 271 5.11 0.45 12.11
N PHE A 272 4.43 1.12 13.04
CA PHE A 272 4.90 2.34 13.68
C PHE A 272 5.35 1.98 15.11
N ASP A 273 6.65 1.99 15.34
CA ASP A 273 7.34 1.60 16.59
C ASP A 273 6.89 2.46 17.81
N PRO A 274 6.80 1.92 19.06
CA PRO A 274 6.52 2.67 20.30
C PRO A 274 7.45 3.86 20.64
N TYR A 275 7.18 4.97 19.97
CA TYR A 275 7.03 6.39 20.34
C TYR A 275 7.73 7.08 21.55
N ASP A 276 8.26 6.46 22.60
CA ASP A 276 8.36 7.23 23.89
C ASP A 276 9.72 7.82 24.31
N LYS A 277 10.71 8.05 23.42
CA LYS A 277 12.00 8.67 23.84
C LYS A 277 12.66 9.73 22.93
N ASP A 278 12.05 10.19 21.85
CA ASP A 278 12.66 11.26 21.02
C ASP A 278 11.64 12.37 20.66
N PRO A 279 11.64 13.52 21.37
CA PRO A 279 10.66 14.59 21.16
C PRO A 279 10.76 15.30 19.81
N ASN A 280 11.80 15.06 19.00
CA ASN A 280 12.15 15.95 17.89
C ASN A 280 12.29 15.28 16.50
N ASN A 281 11.91 14.01 16.34
CA ASN A 281 12.03 13.31 15.05
C ASN A 281 10.69 12.79 14.52
N TYR A 282 10.09 13.53 13.57
CA TYR A 282 8.99 13.06 12.72
C TYR A 282 9.51 12.09 11.65
N ARG A 283 8.95 10.87 11.55
CA ARG A 283 9.20 9.94 10.44
C ARG A 283 7.87 9.43 9.89
N ILE A 284 7.46 9.95 8.74
CA ILE A 284 6.32 9.45 7.95
C ILE A 284 6.90 8.53 6.88
N GLY A 285 6.42 7.29 6.72
CA GLY A 285 6.71 6.53 5.50
C GLY A 285 5.85 7.06 4.35
N SER A 286 6.46 7.66 3.32
CA SER A 286 5.75 8.04 2.10
C SER A 286 6.40 7.43 0.86
N ILE A 287 5.58 7.01 -0.11
CA ILE A 287 6.00 6.66 -1.47
C ILE A 287 6.01 7.97 -2.26
N TYR A 288 7.20 8.48 -2.57
CA TYR A 288 7.34 9.72 -3.34
C TYR A 288 7.91 9.40 -4.72
N SER A 289 7.23 9.86 -5.76
CA SER A 289 7.75 9.91 -7.12
C SER A 289 8.29 11.32 -7.36
N TYR A 290 9.61 11.49 -7.36
CA TYR A 290 10.22 12.77 -7.71
C TYR A 290 10.61 12.75 -9.19
N THR A 291 9.97 13.60 -9.99
CA THR A 291 10.36 13.94 -11.36
C THR A 291 10.76 15.41 -11.38
N GLY A 292 12.07 15.68 -11.47
CA GLY A 292 12.58 17.05 -11.59
C GLY A 292 14.08 17.12 -11.33
N ASP A 293 14.87 17.08 -12.39
CA ASP A 293 16.32 17.20 -12.34
C ASP A 293 16.74 18.67 -12.15
N PRO A 294 17.34 19.09 -11.02
CA PRO A 294 17.84 20.45 -10.88
C PRO A 294 19.14 20.71 -11.68
N ASN A 295 19.78 19.66 -12.21
CA ASN A 295 21.12 19.75 -12.83
C ASN A 295 21.22 19.09 -14.23
N SER A 296 20.11 18.64 -14.82
CA SER A 296 20.02 18.07 -16.17
C SER A 296 21.04 16.95 -16.50
N THR A 297 21.23 15.98 -15.60
CA THR A 297 22.16 14.84 -15.78
C THR A 297 21.50 13.46 -15.92
N GLY A 298 20.18 13.34 -15.92
CA GLY A 298 19.52 12.13 -16.44
C GLY A 298 18.36 11.62 -15.61
N GLU A 299 17.33 11.17 -16.32
CA GLU A 299 16.07 10.69 -15.81
C GLU A 299 16.22 9.38 -15.01
N GLY A 300 15.53 9.34 -13.88
CA GLY A 300 15.25 8.13 -13.13
C GLY A 300 14.22 8.46 -12.08
N ALA A 301 12.96 8.10 -12.32
CA ALA A 301 11.94 8.10 -11.28
C ALA A 301 12.36 7.06 -10.23
N VAL A 302 12.95 7.52 -9.13
CA VAL A 302 13.28 6.66 -8.01
C VAL A 302 12.05 6.55 -7.13
N TYR A 303 11.47 5.36 -7.02
CA TYR A 303 10.47 5.05 -6.00
C TYR A 303 11.19 4.96 -4.66
N VAL A 304 11.22 6.08 -3.93
CA VAL A 304 11.85 6.14 -2.61
C VAL A 304 10.76 6.04 -1.56
N TYR A 305 10.89 5.04 -0.69
CA TYR A 305 10.25 5.06 0.62
C TYR A 305 11.05 6.03 1.51
N ASN A 306 10.56 7.25 1.73
CA ASN A 306 11.25 8.19 2.60
C ASN A 306 10.28 9.04 3.44
N ALA A 307 10.81 9.50 4.58
CA ALA A 307 10.23 10.57 5.38
C ALA A 307 10.54 11.91 4.74
N LYS A 308 9.47 12.66 4.44
CA LYS A 308 9.57 14.00 3.86
C LYS A 308 10.14 14.96 4.91
N SER A 309 11.29 15.56 4.61
CA SER A 309 11.61 16.92 5.06
C SER A 309 12.44 17.60 3.97
N VAL A 310 12.28 18.92 3.88
CA VAL A 310 12.83 19.78 2.83
C VAL A 310 14.33 19.92 3.05
N GLY A 311 15.13 19.15 2.31
CA GLY A 311 16.60 19.25 2.32
C GLY A 311 17.30 17.90 2.21
N ALA A 312 18.10 17.74 1.15
CA ALA A 312 19.23 16.81 0.97
C ALA A 312 19.23 15.46 1.76
N ALA A 313 18.11 14.73 1.76
CA ALA A 313 17.97 13.49 2.53
C ALA A 313 18.43 12.25 1.74
N TRP A 314 19.53 11.63 2.19
CA TRP A 314 19.84 10.22 2.00
C TRP A 314 20.10 9.62 3.38
N GLY A 315 19.26 8.71 3.88
CA GLY A 315 19.52 8.06 5.17
C GLY A 315 18.32 7.36 5.79
N ASN A 316 18.56 6.14 6.27
CA ASN A 316 17.61 5.07 6.63
C ASN A 316 16.82 4.50 5.45
N TRP A 317 17.41 3.48 4.82
CA TRP A 317 16.71 2.60 3.90
C TRP A 317 15.60 1.88 4.64
N PRO A 318 14.32 2.07 4.29
CA PRO A 318 13.29 1.21 4.81
C PRO A 318 13.48 -0.15 4.17
N SER A 319 13.72 -1.16 5.01
CA SER A 319 13.67 -2.54 4.56
C SER A 319 12.22 -2.92 4.37
N MET A 320 11.83 -3.33 3.17
CA MET A 320 10.58 -4.06 3.01
C MET A 320 10.79 -5.48 3.54
N HIS A 321 10.04 -5.83 4.57
CA HIS A 321 10.05 -7.15 5.17
C HIS A 321 8.92 -7.98 4.54
N PHE A 322 9.27 -9.16 4.04
CA PHE A 322 8.30 -10.18 3.67
C PHE A 322 8.50 -11.34 4.65
N GLY A 323 7.57 -11.47 5.59
CA GLY A 323 7.57 -12.50 6.62
C GLY A 323 6.51 -13.56 6.32
N PHE A 324 6.89 -14.84 6.38
CA PHE A 324 5.94 -15.89 6.75
C PHE A 324 6.03 -16.02 8.27
N GLN A 325 4.89 -16.09 8.94
CA GLN A 325 4.82 -16.08 10.40
C GLN A 325 5.51 -17.32 10.97
N ASP A 326 6.62 -17.12 11.69
CA ASP A 326 7.12 -18.04 12.71
C ASP A 326 6.95 -17.31 14.04
N ASP A 327 6.15 -17.88 14.94
CA ASP A 327 5.76 -17.28 16.22
C ASP A 327 6.89 -17.31 17.27
N SER A 328 8.08 -17.78 16.90
CA SER A 328 9.26 -17.70 17.74
C SER A 328 9.96 -16.34 17.60
N VAL A 329 10.33 -15.76 18.74
CA VAL A 329 10.93 -14.42 18.87
C VAL A 329 12.31 -14.40 18.21
N GLY A 330 12.39 -14.25 16.88
CA GLY A 330 13.66 -14.29 16.16
C GLY A 330 13.61 -14.33 14.63
N GLY A 331 12.48 -14.67 14.01
CA GLY A 331 12.38 -14.83 12.55
C GLY A 331 12.41 -13.52 11.76
N THR A 332 13.33 -13.41 10.79
CA THR A 332 13.24 -12.39 9.72
C THR A 332 13.57 -13.04 8.38
N PRO A 333 12.63 -13.77 7.76
CA PRO A 333 12.97 -14.67 6.66
C PRO A 333 13.42 -13.96 5.38
N MET A 334 13.04 -12.69 5.13
CA MET A 334 13.52 -11.91 3.97
C MET A 334 13.54 -10.38 4.19
N LYS A 335 14.60 -9.70 3.73
CA LYS A 335 14.70 -8.22 3.65
C LYS A 335 15.06 -7.74 2.24
N ILE A 336 14.36 -6.70 1.77
CA ILE A 336 14.77 -5.89 0.60
C ILE A 336 15.31 -4.55 1.10
N MET A 337 16.52 -4.18 0.71
CA MET A 337 17.14 -2.89 1.06
C MET A 337 17.99 -2.39 -0.11
N PHE A 338 18.42 -1.12 -0.10
CA PHE A 338 19.44 -0.71 -1.06
C PHE A 338 20.77 -0.36 -0.37
N PHE A 339 21.84 -0.52 -1.15
CA PHE A 339 23.21 -0.58 -0.69
C PHE A 339 24.13 0.29 -1.55
N ASP A 340 25.14 0.88 -0.91
CA ASP A 340 26.25 1.54 -1.59
C ASP A 340 27.35 0.51 -1.95
N THR A 341 27.27 -0.05 -3.15
CA THR A 341 28.21 -1.06 -3.70
C THR A 341 29.57 -0.49 -4.06
N GLY A 342 29.75 0.84 -4.03
CA GLY A 342 31.04 1.46 -4.35
C GLY A 342 32.01 1.55 -3.17
N ALA A 343 31.56 1.21 -1.95
CA ALA A 343 32.35 1.33 -0.74
C ALA A 343 33.11 0.02 -0.46
N SER A 344 34.37 0.12 -0.02
CA SER A 344 35.20 -1.04 0.36
C SER A 344 34.86 -1.63 1.73
N GLN A 345 34.06 -0.92 2.53
CA GLN A 345 33.59 -1.33 3.85
C GLN A 345 32.22 -0.72 4.14
N PHE A 346 31.54 -1.28 5.15
CA PHE A 346 30.20 -0.82 5.52
C PHE A 346 30.28 0.47 6.34
N TYR A 347 29.65 1.53 5.81
CA TYR A 347 29.41 2.76 6.56
C TYR A 347 27.92 2.84 6.83
N ALA A 348 27.53 2.41 8.04
CA ALA A 348 26.15 2.44 8.47
C ALA A 348 25.87 3.76 9.18
N PRO A 349 25.23 4.77 8.53
CA PRO A 349 24.77 5.96 9.22
C PRO A 349 23.58 5.62 10.11
N MET A 350 23.79 4.82 11.17
CA MET A 350 22.73 4.38 12.09
C MET A 350 22.10 5.55 12.85
N LYS A 351 22.83 6.68 12.94
CA LYS A 351 22.29 7.94 13.45
C LYS A 351 21.42 8.65 12.41
N GLY A 352 21.37 8.20 11.16
CA GLY A 352 20.64 8.83 10.07
C GLY A 352 21.24 10.17 9.68
N MET A 353 20.40 11.07 9.17
CA MET A 353 20.82 12.40 8.74
C MET A 353 21.29 13.27 9.90
N TRP A 354 22.32 14.08 9.67
CA TRP A 354 22.74 15.15 10.56
C TRP A 354 21.60 16.17 10.72
N HIS A 355 21.39 16.66 11.95
CA HIS A 355 20.56 17.82 12.26
C HIS A 355 21.15 18.50 13.50
N HIS A 356 20.84 19.77 13.73
CA HIS A 356 21.25 20.50 14.94
C HIS A 356 20.69 19.82 16.20
N GLY A 357 21.48 19.80 17.28
CA GLY A 357 21.06 19.29 18.59
C GLY A 357 21.08 17.76 18.74
N LYS A 358 21.67 17.03 17.80
CA LYS A 358 21.71 15.56 17.76
C LYS A 358 22.85 15.03 18.62
N LYS A 359 22.56 14.07 19.51
CA LYS A 359 23.59 13.41 20.33
C LYS A 359 24.26 12.28 19.56
N VAL A 360 25.58 12.32 19.48
CA VAL A 360 26.42 11.33 18.78
C VAL A 360 27.60 10.92 19.65
N LYS A 361 28.05 9.68 19.51
CA LYS A 361 29.27 9.13 20.09
C LYS A 361 30.38 9.12 19.05
N ALA A 362 31.63 9.18 19.49
CA ALA A 362 32.77 8.94 18.61
C ALA A 362 32.60 7.61 17.86
N GLY A 363 32.81 7.63 16.54
CA GLY A 363 32.60 6.49 15.64
C GLY A 363 31.20 6.40 15.03
N ASP A 364 30.22 7.17 15.51
CA ASP A 364 28.88 7.20 14.89
C ASP A 364 28.95 7.82 13.49
N TYR A 365 28.29 7.19 12.53
CA TYR A 365 28.14 7.74 11.18
C TYR A 365 26.82 8.50 11.04
N VAL A 366 26.86 9.63 10.32
CA VAL A 366 25.70 10.42 9.89
C VAL A 366 25.77 10.68 8.39
N THR A 367 24.64 11.07 7.81
CA THR A 367 24.61 11.62 6.45
C THR A 367 24.36 13.12 6.46
N ALA A 368 25.05 13.86 5.59
CA ALA A 368 24.81 15.28 5.36
C ALA A 368 25.24 15.65 3.95
N SER A 369 24.50 16.51 3.25
CA SER A 369 24.87 17.00 1.91
C SER A 369 25.25 15.89 0.90
N ILE A 370 24.49 14.78 0.88
CA ILE A 370 24.72 13.60 0.02
C ILE A 370 26.09 12.92 0.29
N LYS A 371 26.60 13.06 1.51
CA LYS A 371 27.88 12.51 1.97
C LYS A 371 27.70 11.79 3.30
N ILE A 372 28.63 10.90 3.60
CA ILE A 372 28.73 10.18 4.86
C ILE A 372 29.84 10.82 5.67
N TYR A 373 29.54 11.13 6.94
CA TYR A 373 30.48 11.66 7.90
C TYR A 373 30.53 10.77 9.14
N ARG A 374 31.69 10.70 9.78
CA ARG A 374 31.89 10.02 11.07
C ARG A 374 32.18 11.03 12.16
N ALA A 375 31.52 10.91 13.29
CA ALA A 375 31.82 11.72 14.47
C ALA A 375 33.18 11.29 15.03
N VAL A 376 34.14 12.22 15.09
CA VAL A 376 35.47 11.96 15.67
C VAL A 376 35.41 11.97 17.20
N ASN A 377 34.55 12.82 17.77
CA ASN A 377 34.34 12.94 19.22
C ASN A 377 32.86 12.80 19.58
N THR A 378 32.59 12.34 20.81
CA THR A 378 31.26 12.30 21.40
C THR A 378 30.79 13.72 21.73
N GLY A 379 29.55 14.06 21.39
CA GLY A 379 29.00 15.39 21.64
C GLY A 379 27.57 15.57 21.13
N THR A 380 27.11 16.81 21.16
CA THR A 380 25.83 17.23 20.56
C THR A 380 26.12 18.09 19.36
N THR A 381 25.55 17.78 18.19
CA THR A 381 25.84 18.48 16.94
C THR A 381 25.51 19.97 17.01
N GLY A 382 26.42 20.79 16.47
CA GLY A 382 26.29 22.24 16.41
C GLY A 382 25.36 22.74 15.31
N ASN A 383 25.39 24.04 15.03
CA ASN A 383 24.52 24.69 14.05
C ASN A 383 25.01 24.55 12.59
N ILE A 384 26.20 23.99 12.37
CA ILE A 384 26.86 23.95 11.07
C ILE A 384 26.77 22.55 10.48
N THR A 385 26.00 22.38 9.42
CA THR A 385 25.91 21.12 8.68
C THR A 385 27.25 20.77 8.03
N PRO A 386 27.83 19.57 8.27
CA PRO A 386 29.06 19.17 7.59
C PRO A 386 28.81 18.99 6.09
N SER A 387 29.61 19.66 5.27
CA SER A 387 29.48 19.66 3.80
C SER A 387 30.81 19.47 3.05
N HIS A 388 31.93 19.44 3.77
CA HIS A 388 33.28 19.28 3.22
C HIS A 388 33.48 17.92 2.54
N THR A 389 34.41 17.86 1.59
CA THR A 389 34.68 16.68 0.74
C THR A 389 35.95 15.92 1.13
N SER A 390 36.66 16.36 2.17
CA SER A 390 37.87 15.71 2.68
C SER A 390 38.21 16.19 4.08
N GLY A 391 38.96 15.38 4.83
CA GLY A 391 39.47 15.73 6.15
C GLY A 391 38.38 15.75 7.22
N SER A 392 38.64 16.49 8.31
CA SER A 392 37.71 16.63 9.43
C SER A 392 37.42 18.10 9.73
N VAL A 393 36.15 18.44 9.97
CA VAL A 393 35.71 19.81 10.28
C VAL A 393 34.78 19.80 11.49
N SER A 394 35.02 20.71 12.44
CA SER A 394 34.16 20.91 13.61
C SER A 394 32.92 21.73 13.28
N ASP A 395 31.77 21.30 13.79
CA ASP A 395 30.53 22.07 13.76
C ASP A 395 30.37 23.01 14.97
N GLY A 396 31.43 23.16 15.79
CA GLY A 396 31.46 23.91 17.04
C GLY A 396 31.39 23.03 18.29
N SER A 397 30.94 21.78 18.15
CA SER A 397 30.82 20.83 19.27
C SER A 397 31.28 19.42 18.89
N VAL A 398 30.92 18.95 17.70
CA VAL A 398 31.33 17.66 17.13
C VAL A 398 32.21 17.89 15.91
N THR A 399 33.34 17.19 15.86
CA THR A 399 34.20 17.11 14.70
C THR A 399 33.74 15.99 13.77
N TRP A 400 33.50 16.34 12.51
CA TRP A 400 33.02 15.44 11.47
C TRP A 400 34.13 15.11 10.50
N GLU A 401 34.46 13.83 10.40
CA GLU A 401 35.38 13.30 9.39
C GLU A 401 34.59 12.93 8.13
N PHE A 402 35.01 13.43 6.97
CA PHE A 402 34.46 13.00 5.68
C PHE A 402 34.86 11.55 5.39
N ILE A 403 33.86 10.72 5.12
CA ILE A 403 34.05 9.31 4.78
C ILE A 403 33.88 9.08 3.28
N ARG A 404 32.74 9.52 2.72
CA ARG A 404 32.41 9.24 1.31
C ARG A 404 31.29 10.11 0.76
N ALA A 405 31.25 10.26 -0.56
CA ALA A 405 30.12 10.79 -1.33
C ALA A 405 29.62 9.70 -2.30
N PRO A 406 28.59 8.90 -1.96
CA PRO A 406 28.09 7.84 -2.83
C PRO A 406 27.49 8.42 -4.12
N ARG A 407 27.77 7.78 -5.28
CA ARG A 407 27.12 8.14 -6.55
C ARG A 407 25.81 7.37 -6.69
N GLY A 408 24.83 7.89 -7.43
CA GLY A 408 23.56 7.18 -7.67
C GLY A 408 23.75 5.79 -8.30
N GLN A 409 24.78 5.61 -9.14
CA GLN A 409 25.14 4.31 -9.72
C GLN A 409 25.74 3.32 -8.70
N ASP A 410 26.32 3.82 -7.61
CA ASP A 410 26.87 2.99 -6.54
C ASP A 410 25.73 2.43 -5.68
N VAL A 411 24.50 2.92 -5.82
CA VAL A 411 23.33 2.45 -5.07
C VAL A 411 22.62 1.32 -5.81
N LYS A 412 22.47 0.14 -5.20
CA LYS A 412 21.77 -1.03 -5.77
C LYS A 412 20.78 -1.67 -4.78
N PRO A 413 19.58 -2.09 -5.22
CA PRO A 413 18.68 -2.89 -4.40
C PRO A 413 19.24 -4.31 -4.23
N ALA A 414 19.13 -4.88 -3.04
CA ALA A 414 19.49 -6.26 -2.75
C ALA A 414 18.44 -6.94 -1.86
N VAL A 415 18.30 -8.25 -2.06
CA VAL A 415 17.36 -9.12 -1.36
C VAL A 415 18.15 -10.15 -0.56
N ILE A 416 17.85 -10.26 0.74
CA ILE A 416 18.57 -11.11 1.70
C ILE A 416 17.58 -12.06 2.35
N PHE A 417 17.93 -13.33 2.52
CA PHE A 417 17.12 -14.37 3.18
C PHE A 417 17.86 -14.98 4.40
N GLY A 418 17.19 -15.23 5.55
CA GLY A 418 17.75 -16.00 6.68
C GLY A 418 17.24 -15.69 8.11
N GLU A 419 17.51 -16.57 9.09
CA GLU A 419 17.18 -16.43 10.54
C GLU A 419 18.30 -15.71 11.33
N ARG A 420 17.97 -14.95 12.41
CA ARG A 420 18.92 -14.13 13.23
C ARG A 420 19.96 -14.99 13.99
N ASP A 421 21.21 -14.56 14.21
CA ASP A 421 21.65 -13.39 15.01
C ASP A 421 22.94 -12.71 14.50
N ASP A 422 23.35 -12.96 13.26
CA ASP A 422 24.64 -12.49 12.74
C ASP A 422 24.59 -11.90 11.33
N MET A 423 23.43 -11.79 10.65
CA MET A 423 23.32 -11.40 9.22
C MET A 423 24.45 -10.49 8.66
N PRO A 424 25.50 -11.11 8.07
CA PRO A 424 26.62 -10.46 7.39
C PRO A 424 26.58 -10.85 5.89
N MET A 425 27.40 -10.43 4.94
CA MET A 425 28.41 -9.38 4.78
C MET A 425 28.46 -9.18 3.25
N PHE A 426 28.38 -7.95 2.73
CA PHE A 426 28.39 -7.71 1.28
C PHE A 426 29.57 -6.85 0.84
N GLY A 427 30.29 -7.37 -0.15
CA GLY A 427 31.28 -6.63 -0.92
C GLY A 427 31.48 -7.24 -2.29
N LEU A 428 30.42 -7.40 -3.11
CA LEU A 428 30.58 -7.88 -4.49
C LEU A 428 29.66 -7.24 -5.54
N PRO A 429 30.16 -7.08 -6.80
CA PRO A 429 29.53 -6.27 -7.84
C PRO A 429 28.61 -7.04 -8.81
N ASN A 430 28.41 -8.37 -8.67
CA ASN A 430 27.61 -9.17 -9.62
C ASN A 430 26.84 -10.34 -8.96
N HIS A 431 26.04 -10.09 -7.91
CA HIS A 431 25.11 -11.09 -7.36
C HIS A 431 23.82 -10.42 -6.88
N ARG A 432 22.66 -11.06 -7.12
CA ARG A 432 21.33 -10.53 -6.76
C ARG A 432 20.69 -11.26 -5.57
N VAL A 433 21.24 -12.40 -5.15
CA VAL A 433 20.75 -13.23 -4.03
C VAL A 433 21.95 -13.77 -3.25
N GLN A 434 21.92 -13.63 -1.91
CA GLN A 434 22.89 -14.24 -1.00
C GLN A 434 22.13 -15.05 0.05
N VAL A 435 22.64 -16.24 0.37
CA VAL A 435 22.06 -17.14 1.38
C VAL A 435 23.14 -17.53 2.39
N LEU A 436 22.86 -17.32 3.67
CA LEU A 436 23.83 -17.52 4.78
C LEU A 436 23.86 -18.97 5.30
N LYS A 437 22.81 -19.75 5.07
CA LYS A 437 22.70 -21.15 5.50
C LYS A 437 22.38 -22.04 4.29
N PRO A 438 22.60 -23.36 4.36
CA PRO A 438 22.24 -24.27 3.28
C PRO A 438 20.77 -24.07 2.86
N VAL A 439 20.53 -23.84 1.57
CA VAL A 439 19.18 -23.80 1.03
C VAL A 439 18.71 -25.22 0.78
N ALA A 440 17.62 -25.61 1.44
CA ALA A 440 16.89 -26.82 1.08
C ALA A 440 16.00 -26.52 -0.14
N VAL A 441 16.27 -27.16 -1.27
CA VAL A 441 15.38 -27.12 -2.43
C VAL A 441 14.37 -28.25 -2.29
N GLY A 442 13.09 -27.89 -2.16
CA GLY A 442 11.99 -28.86 -2.04
C GLY A 442 11.84 -29.74 -3.29
N LYS A 443 11.04 -30.81 -3.17
CA LYS A 443 10.72 -31.69 -4.31
C LYS A 443 10.08 -30.87 -5.43
N GLY A 444 10.72 -30.83 -6.60
CA GLY A 444 10.28 -30.04 -7.76
C GLY A 444 10.85 -28.62 -7.83
N GLY A 445 11.60 -28.16 -6.83
CA GLY A 445 12.36 -26.90 -6.92
C GLY A 445 13.65 -27.06 -7.73
N PHE A 446 14.18 -25.96 -8.24
CA PHE A 446 15.44 -25.90 -9.00
C PHE A 446 16.09 -24.52 -8.86
N PHE A 447 17.40 -24.45 -9.09
CA PHE A 447 18.10 -23.18 -9.34
C PHE A 447 18.40 -23.06 -10.82
N ASP A 448 17.87 -22.01 -11.45
CA ASP A 448 18.16 -21.67 -12.85
C ASP A 448 19.24 -20.61 -12.93
N PHE A 449 20.20 -20.85 -13.81
CA PHE A 449 21.25 -19.90 -14.15
C PHE A 449 20.92 -19.36 -15.53
N PHE A 450 20.71 -18.04 -15.61
CA PHE A 450 20.45 -17.32 -16.85
C PHE A 450 21.69 -16.56 -17.30
N GLY A 451 21.90 -16.51 -18.60
CA GLY A 451 22.95 -15.73 -19.24
C GLY A 451 22.60 -14.25 -19.30
N ARG A 452 23.45 -13.47 -19.98
CA ARG A 452 23.30 -12.01 -20.06
C ARG A 452 22.07 -11.59 -20.87
N ASN A 453 21.52 -12.47 -21.71
CA ASN A 453 20.38 -12.20 -22.58
C ASN A 453 19.13 -12.99 -22.14
N ASP A 454 19.02 -13.30 -20.84
CA ASP A 454 17.92 -14.07 -20.24
C ASP A 454 17.73 -15.49 -20.82
N GLU A 455 18.77 -16.06 -21.45
CA GLU A 455 18.79 -17.45 -21.88
C GLU A 455 19.14 -18.38 -20.72
N LEU A 456 18.45 -19.52 -20.56
CA LEU A 456 18.86 -20.54 -19.60
C LEU A 456 20.23 -21.08 -20.04
N VAL A 457 21.23 -21.04 -19.16
CA VAL A 457 22.57 -21.58 -19.42
C VAL A 457 22.89 -22.82 -18.59
N GLY A 458 22.17 -23.03 -17.49
CA GLY A 458 22.33 -24.22 -16.67
C GLY A 458 21.30 -24.30 -15.57
N ARG A 459 21.16 -25.50 -15.00
CA ARG A 459 20.21 -25.75 -13.92
C ARG A 459 20.81 -26.69 -12.88
N MET A 460 20.55 -26.40 -11.61
CA MET A 460 20.77 -27.33 -10.51
C MET A 460 19.43 -27.87 -10.02
N ILE A 461 19.29 -29.19 -10.02
CA ILE A 461 18.05 -29.87 -9.60
C ILE A 461 18.36 -30.89 -8.50
N PRO A 462 17.54 -30.96 -7.43
CA PRO A 462 17.48 -32.13 -6.59
C PRO A 462 16.84 -33.28 -7.40
N SER A 463 17.66 -34.21 -7.90
CA SER A 463 17.13 -35.37 -8.60
C SER A 463 16.69 -36.44 -7.59
N THR A 464 15.40 -36.76 -7.57
CA THR A 464 14.91 -38.01 -6.97
C THR A 464 14.94 -39.09 -8.03
N GLY A 465 15.96 -39.95 -7.98
CA GLY A 465 15.90 -41.25 -8.65
C GLY A 465 14.77 -42.11 -8.07
N ALA A 466 14.29 -43.10 -8.83
CA ALA A 466 13.20 -44.00 -8.42
C ALA A 466 13.46 -44.74 -7.07
N GLY A 467 14.69 -44.71 -6.55
CA GLY A 467 15.09 -45.25 -5.24
C GLY A 467 15.34 -44.24 -4.13
N GLY A 468 14.92 -42.97 -4.25
CA GLY A 468 15.09 -41.97 -3.18
C GLY A 468 16.50 -41.34 -3.09
N GLU A 469 17.26 -41.38 -4.19
CA GLU A 469 18.59 -40.78 -4.29
C GLU A 469 18.54 -39.27 -4.06
N ARG A 470 19.53 -38.71 -3.36
CA ARG A 470 19.70 -37.25 -3.15
C ARG A 470 21.18 -36.97 -3.18
N LEU A 471 21.66 -36.06 -4.03
CA LEU A 471 22.78 -35.15 -3.74
C LEU A 471 22.75 -33.89 -4.66
N LEU A 472 23.05 -33.99 -5.96
CA LEU A 472 23.03 -32.83 -6.89
C LEU A 472 23.11 -33.29 -8.36
N ASP A 473 22.32 -32.68 -9.24
CA ASP A 473 22.44 -32.80 -10.71
C ASP A 473 22.66 -31.42 -11.32
N ILE A 474 23.79 -31.23 -12.01
CA ILE A 474 24.09 -30.02 -12.77
C ILE A 474 23.88 -30.34 -14.24
N VAL A 475 22.94 -29.65 -14.88
CA VAL A 475 22.52 -29.94 -16.24
C VAL A 475 22.71 -28.70 -17.12
N SER A 476 23.20 -28.90 -18.34
CA SER A 476 23.20 -27.87 -19.37
C SER A 476 21.76 -27.48 -19.76
N SER A 477 21.61 -26.32 -20.39
CA SER A 477 20.30 -25.78 -20.77
C SER A 477 19.50 -26.67 -21.74
N ASP A 478 20.19 -27.45 -22.57
CA ASP A 478 19.61 -28.42 -23.49
C ASP A 478 19.29 -29.78 -22.84
N GLY A 479 19.64 -29.98 -21.57
CA GLY A 479 19.48 -31.27 -20.89
C GLY A 479 20.51 -32.34 -21.28
N GLY A 480 21.40 -32.05 -22.24
CA GLY A 480 22.27 -33.02 -22.88
C GLY A 480 23.49 -33.42 -22.06
N SER A 481 24.10 -32.46 -21.38
CA SER A 481 25.29 -32.65 -20.55
C SER A 481 24.94 -32.65 -19.07
N ARG A 482 25.48 -33.59 -18.29
CA ARG A 482 25.21 -33.66 -16.85
C ARG A 482 26.42 -34.08 -16.02
N LEU A 483 26.52 -33.50 -14.82
CA LEU A 483 27.38 -33.93 -13.73
C LEU A 483 26.51 -34.34 -12.54
N ARG A 484 26.57 -35.62 -12.16
CA ARG A 484 25.73 -36.20 -11.11
C ARG A 484 26.55 -36.82 -9.99
N LEU A 485 26.15 -36.52 -8.75
CA LEU A 485 26.64 -37.17 -7.56
C LEU A 485 25.62 -38.22 -7.10
N ASN A 486 25.98 -39.50 -7.14
CA ASN A 486 25.11 -40.59 -6.68
C ASN A 486 25.49 -40.99 -5.25
N SER A 487 24.53 -40.95 -4.31
CA SER A 487 24.74 -41.34 -2.91
C SER A 487 24.70 -42.85 -2.66
N THR A 488 24.00 -43.62 -3.50
CA THR A 488 23.86 -45.08 -3.41
C THR A 488 25.12 -45.80 -3.88
N SER A 489 25.65 -45.42 -5.05
CA SER A 489 26.87 -46.02 -5.61
C SER A 489 28.14 -45.26 -5.22
N LYS A 490 28.01 -44.09 -4.57
CA LYS A 490 29.12 -43.15 -4.30
C LYS A 490 29.91 -42.80 -5.57
N THR A 491 29.23 -42.76 -6.72
CA THR A 491 29.86 -42.49 -8.02
C THR A 491 29.64 -41.04 -8.47
N LEU A 492 30.68 -40.48 -9.06
CA LEU A 492 30.59 -39.30 -9.92
C LEU A 492 30.24 -39.77 -11.34
N GLN A 493 29.08 -39.37 -11.86
CA GLN A 493 28.70 -39.66 -13.23
C GLN A 493 28.81 -38.39 -14.07
N THR A 494 29.63 -38.45 -15.12
CA THR A 494 29.65 -37.49 -16.21
C THR A 494 28.87 -38.08 -17.39
N ALA A 495 28.01 -37.29 -18.04
CA ALA A 495 27.41 -37.69 -19.33
C ALA A 495 27.52 -36.54 -20.32
N ASN A 496 28.04 -36.84 -21.52
CA ASN A 496 28.27 -35.88 -22.60
C ASN A 496 29.10 -34.64 -22.21
N LEU A 497 29.89 -34.73 -21.12
CA LEU A 497 30.81 -33.68 -20.71
C LEU A 497 32.16 -33.87 -21.42
N ALA A 498 32.69 -32.78 -21.98
CA ALA A 498 34.06 -32.76 -22.47
C ALA A 498 35.03 -32.77 -21.26
N THR A 499 35.80 -33.85 -21.11
CA THR A 499 36.89 -33.93 -20.12
C THR A 499 38.14 -33.27 -20.68
N VAL A 500 38.56 -32.15 -20.08
CA VAL A 500 39.87 -31.54 -20.37
C VAL A 500 40.88 -32.10 -19.37
N PHE A 501 41.87 -32.84 -19.86
CA PHE A 501 42.91 -33.43 -19.03
C PHE A 501 43.89 -32.36 -18.53
N THR A 502 44.30 -32.43 -17.27
CA THR A 502 45.52 -31.75 -16.82
C THR A 502 46.69 -32.26 -17.66
N ALA A 503 47.42 -31.34 -18.29
CA ALA A 503 48.53 -31.67 -19.17
C ALA A 503 49.82 -30.99 -18.69
N LYS A 504 50.89 -31.76 -18.54
CA LYS A 504 52.24 -31.24 -18.31
C LYS A 504 53.05 -31.35 -19.61
N THR A 505 53.90 -30.37 -19.89
CA THR A 505 54.92 -30.50 -20.95
C THR A 505 56.28 -30.59 -20.27
N GLN A 506 57.00 -31.68 -20.50
CA GLN A 506 58.25 -31.99 -19.80
C GLN A 506 59.32 -32.43 -20.78
N ASN A 507 60.15 -31.48 -21.19
CA ASN A 507 61.26 -31.73 -22.09
C ASN A 507 62.57 -31.89 -21.30
N THR A 508 63.50 -32.63 -21.88
CA THR A 508 64.88 -32.71 -21.40
C THR A 508 65.03 -33.28 -19.98
N VAL A 509 64.13 -34.20 -19.59
CA VAL A 509 64.09 -34.84 -18.26
C VAL A 509 63.99 -36.37 -18.35
N THR A 510 64.79 -37.09 -17.56
CA THR A 510 64.87 -38.58 -17.58
C THR A 510 63.82 -39.23 -16.70
N GLN A 511 63.27 -38.44 -15.79
CA GLN A 511 62.23 -38.83 -14.86
C GLN A 511 61.06 -37.88 -15.06
N ILE A 512 60.00 -38.38 -15.68
CA ILE A 512 58.82 -37.59 -16.00
C ILE A 512 57.89 -37.55 -14.79
N ASP A 513 57.57 -36.36 -14.30
CA ASP A 513 56.64 -36.20 -13.18
C ASP A 513 55.18 -36.32 -13.63
N VAL A 514 54.52 -37.40 -13.23
CA VAL A 514 53.12 -37.69 -13.55
C VAL A 514 52.16 -37.33 -12.41
N SER A 515 52.61 -36.62 -11.38
CA SER A 515 51.72 -36.21 -10.28
C SER A 515 50.54 -35.38 -10.76
N ALA A 516 49.33 -35.78 -10.35
CA ALA A 516 48.06 -35.09 -10.63
C ALA A 516 47.81 -34.76 -12.12
N THR A 517 48.38 -35.56 -13.05
CA THR A 517 48.25 -35.33 -14.50
C THR A 517 47.68 -36.55 -15.20
N THR A 518 46.88 -36.32 -16.23
CA THR A 518 46.36 -37.41 -17.09
C THR A 518 47.01 -37.37 -18.47
N LEU A 519 47.65 -36.26 -18.84
CA LEU A 519 48.45 -36.14 -20.05
C LEU A 519 49.84 -35.59 -19.73
N VAL A 520 50.86 -36.18 -20.32
CA VAL A 520 52.21 -35.60 -20.38
C VAL A 520 52.65 -35.50 -21.83
N ARG A 521 53.15 -34.32 -22.21
CA ARG A 521 53.72 -34.06 -23.53
C ARG A 521 55.23 -33.96 -23.45
N VAL A 522 55.88 -34.58 -24.43
CA VAL A 522 57.33 -34.52 -24.60
C VAL A 522 57.65 -34.09 -26.03
N GLY A 523 58.28 -32.94 -26.17
CA GLY A 523 58.67 -32.32 -27.44
C GLY A 523 60.17 -32.04 -27.45
N ASN A 524 60.96 -33.09 -27.22
CA ASN A 524 62.41 -32.96 -27.18
C ASN A 524 62.96 -32.57 -28.56
N SER A 525 63.91 -31.63 -28.58
CA SER A 525 64.64 -31.22 -29.79
C SER A 525 65.94 -31.99 -29.98
N THR A 526 66.39 -32.72 -28.96
CA THR A 526 67.57 -33.58 -28.96
C THR A 526 67.23 -34.96 -28.38
N PRO A 527 68.00 -36.02 -28.68
CA PRO A 527 67.70 -37.36 -28.20
C PRO A 527 67.71 -37.43 -26.68
N TYR A 528 66.60 -37.91 -26.10
CA TYR A 528 66.42 -38.01 -24.66
C TYR A 528 65.77 -39.33 -24.26
N ILE A 529 66.28 -39.96 -23.20
CA ILE A 529 65.80 -41.26 -22.72
C ILE A 529 65.02 -41.06 -21.42
N ILE A 530 63.73 -41.39 -21.45
CA ILE A 530 62.89 -41.47 -20.27
C ILE A 530 63.09 -42.83 -19.63
N THR A 531 63.45 -42.82 -18.35
CA THR A 531 63.83 -44.01 -17.58
C THR A 531 62.82 -44.34 -16.47
N ARG A 532 62.00 -43.37 -16.05
CA ARG A 532 61.00 -43.54 -15.00
C ARG A 532 59.92 -42.47 -15.09
N PHE A 533 58.73 -42.79 -14.59
CA PHE A 533 57.72 -41.82 -14.23
C PHE A 533 57.70 -41.67 -12.69
N VAL A 534 57.65 -40.44 -12.19
CA VAL A 534 57.69 -40.14 -10.75
C VAL A 534 56.43 -39.40 -10.30
N GLY A 535 56.10 -39.47 -9.01
CA GLY A 535 54.92 -38.77 -8.47
C GLY A 535 53.57 -39.41 -8.86
N GLY A 536 53.58 -40.60 -9.44
CA GLY A 536 52.38 -41.37 -9.73
C GLY A 536 51.70 -41.90 -8.47
N THR A 537 50.38 -42.02 -8.51
CA THR A 537 49.61 -42.72 -7.46
C THR A 537 49.15 -44.07 -7.97
N GLY A 538 49.21 -45.12 -7.15
CA GLY A 538 48.76 -46.44 -7.55
C GLY A 538 47.32 -46.42 -8.09
N GLY A 539 47.12 -47.00 -9.27
CA GLY A 539 45.84 -46.99 -10.00
C GLY A 539 45.62 -45.79 -10.93
N GLN A 540 46.54 -44.83 -10.98
CA GLN A 540 46.46 -43.70 -11.89
C GLN A 540 46.69 -44.13 -13.34
N VAL A 541 45.79 -43.70 -14.24
CA VAL A 541 46.01 -43.78 -15.70
C VAL A 541 46.47 -42.43 -16.23
N PHE A 542 47.51 -42.43 -17.06
CA PHE A 542 47.95 -41.25 -17.79
C PHE A 542 48.37 -41.60 -19.22
N TYR A 543 48.38 -40.59 -20.08
CA TYR A 543 48.83 -40.66 -21.46
C TYR A 543 50.15 -39.91 -21.60
N LEU A 544 51.11 -40.52 -22.27
CA LEU A 544 52.31 -39.84 -22.76
C LEU A 544 52.13 -39.57 -24.25
N GLU A 545 52.26 -38.31 -24.65
CA GLU A 545 52.24 -37.86 -26.04
C GLU A 545 53.62 -37.31 -26.42
N SER A 546 54.22 -37.83 -27.49
CA SER A 546 55.38 -37.19 -28.11
C SER A 546 54.92 -36.21 -29.18
N THR A 547 55.45 -34.99 -29.17
CA THR A 547 55.16 -33.95 -30.18
C THR A 547 56.33 -33.74 -31.15
N THR A 548 57.36 -34.60 -31.08
CA THR A 548 58.49 -34.62 -32.01
C THR A 548 58.83 -36.06 -32.38
N ALA A 549 59.31 -36.28 -33.61
CA ALA A 549 59.70 -37.60 -34.10
C ALA A 549 61.14 -37.94 -33.74
N GLY A 550 61.36 -39.12 -33.17
CA GLY A 550 62.69 -39.73 -33.03
C GLY A 550 63.57 -39.16 -31.92
N GLN A 551 63.10 -38.16 -31.18
CA GLN A 551 63.90 -37.46 -30.16
C GLN A 551 63.66 -37.99 -28.73
N THR A 552 62.65 -38.83 -28.53
CA THR A 552 62.34 -39.38 -27.20
C THR A 552 62.33 -40.91 -27.25
N THR A 553 63.06 -41.55 -26.34
CA THR A 553 63.06 -43.00 -26.16
C THR A 553 62.51 -43.34 -24.77
N LEU A 554 61.56 -44.26 -24.71
CA LEU A 554 61.12 -44.91 -23.48
C LEU A 554 61.97 -46.15 -23.22
N LYS A 555 62.66 -46.19 -22.07
CA LYS A 555 63.46 -47.33 -21.66
C LYS A 555 62.58 -48.41 -21.04
N HIS A 556 62.55 -49.63 -21.60
CA HIS A 556 61.93 -50.77 -20.92
C HIS A 556 62.83 -51.19 -19.75
N ASN A 557 62.30 -51.13 -18.52
CA ASN A 557 63.05 -51.48 -17.31
C ASN A 557 62.09 -51.85 -16.15
N SER A 558 62.57 -51.84 -14.91
CA SER A 558 61.76 -52.14 -13.73
C SER A 558 60.66 -51.10 -13.46
N TYR A 559 60.86 -49.83 -13.84
CA TYR A 559 59.95 -48.72 -13.59
C TYR A 559 59.00 -48.44 -14.77
N ILE A 560 59.39 -48.81 -15.99
CA ILE A 560 58.56 -48.65 -17.20
C ILE A 560 58.44 -50.01 -17.88
N ARG A 561 57.25 -50.58 -17.82
CA ARG A 561 56.91 -51.87 -18.42
C ARG A 561 56.17 -51.65 -19.74
N LEU A 562 56.93 -51.64 -20.83
CA LEU A 562 56.40 -51.57 -22.20
C LEU A 562 55.90 -52.94 -22.66
N LYS A 563 54.79 -52.97 -23.41
CA LYS A 563 54.12 -54.19 -23.88
C LYS A 563 55.00 -55.04 -24.80
N ALA A 564 55.89 -54.41 -25.55
CA ALA A 564 56.83 -55.07 -26.45
C ALA A 564 58.03 -55.73 -25.74
N GLY A 565 58.23 -55.46 -24.43
CA GLY A 565 59.40 -55.96 -23.70
C GLY A 565 60.74 -55.33 -24.11
N ALA A 566 60.73 -54.24 -24.88
CA ALA A 566 61.92 -53.57 -25.40
C ALA A 566 61.72 -52.04 -25.41
N ASP A 567 62.83 -51.28 -25.49
CA ASP A 567 62.82 -49.82 -25.59
C ASP A 567 62.02 -49.35 -26.81
N VAL A 568 61.31 -48.23 -26.67
CA VAL A 568 60.47 -47.66 -27.75
C VAL A 568 60.91 -46.24 -28.05
N VAL A 569 61.27 -45.97 -29.30
CA VAL A 569 61.49 -44.61 -29.81
C VAL A 569 60.15 -44.02 -30.25
N LEU A 570 59.79 -42.85 -29.71
CA LEU A 570 58.51 -42.21 -29.99
C LEU A 570 58.56 -41.46 -31.33
N SER A 571 57.48 -41.57 -32.11
CA SER A 571 57.25 -40.80 -33.34
C SER A 571 56.52 -39.50 -33.04
N ASP A 572 56.39 -38.62 -34.03
CA ASP A 572 55.52 -37.44 -33.88
C ASP A 572 54.07 -37.88 -33.63
N LYS A 573 53.40 -37.19 -32.70
CA LYS A 573 52.04 -37.47 -32.20
C LYS A 573 51.83 -38.90 -31.70
N HIS A 574 52.90 -39.57 -31.25
CA HIS A 574 52.80 -40.90 -30.67
C HIS A 574 52.21 -40.80 -29.26
N VAL A 575 51.06 -41.45 -29.03
CA VAL A 575 50.41 -41.51 -27.72
C VAL A 575 50.49 -42.93 -27.15
N ILE A 576 50.93 -43.05 -25.90
CA ILE A 576 50.97 -44.31 -25.15
C ILE A 576 50.25 -44.11 -23.81
N ALA A 577 49.33 -45.02 -23.48
CA ALA A 577 48.64 -45.04 -22.20
C ALA A 577 49.41 -45.90 -21.19
N PHE A 578 49.45 -45.44 -19.95
CA PHE A 578 50.10 -46.13 -18.83
C PHE A 578 49.17 -46.20 -17.63
N LEU A 579 49.21 -47.32 -16.92
CA LEU A 579 48.66 -47.51 -15.58
C LEU A 579 49.82 -47.54 -14.57
N ILE A 580 49.78 -46.69 -13.56
CA ILE A 580 50.69 -46.79 -12.41
C ILE A 580 50.25 -47.97 -11.55
N ALA A 581 51.15 -48.92 -11.34
CA ALA A 581 50.91 -50.11 -10.53
C ALA A 581 50.65 -49.74 -9.06
N SER A 582 50.16 -50.69 -8.28
CA SER A 582 49.82 -50.47 -6.86
C SER A 582 51.00 -50.04 -5.99
N ASP A 583 52.24 -50.22 -6.47
CA ASP A 583 53.46 -49.75 -5.81
C ASP A 583 53.68 -48.23 -5.92
N GLY A 584 52.92 -47.54 -6.80
CA GLY A 584 53.07 -46.11 -7.07
C GLY A 584 54.29 -45.75 -7.93
N GLU A 585 55.10 -46.73 -8.34
CA GLU A 585 56.43 -46.52 -8.91
C GLU A 585 56.61 -47.14 -10.30
N THR A 586 55.88 -48.21 -10.59
CA THR A 586 55.96 -48.90 -11.88
C THR A 586 54.85 -48.42 -12.82
N ALA A 587 55.20 -47.84 -13.97
CA ALA A 587 54.26 -47.52 -15.03
C ALA A 587 54.16 -48.69 -16.03
N MET A 588 52.96 -49.25 -16.19
CA MET A 588 52.67 -50.35 -17.09
C MET A 588 51.93 -49.84 -18.31
N GLN A 589 52.44 -50.11 -19.51
CA GLN A 589 51.72 -49.78 -20.75
C GLN A 589 50.44 -50.62 -20.84
N ILE A 590 49.29 -49.98 -21.09
CA ILE A 590 47.97 -50.64 -21.23
C ILE A 590 47.54 -50.76 -22.70
#